data_AF-A0A0A8GVE9-F1
#
_entry.id   AF-A0A0A8GVE9-F1
#
_cell.length_a   1.000
_cell.length_b   1.000
_cell.length_c   1.000
_cell.angle_alpha   90.00
_cell.angle_beta   90.00
_cell.angle_gamma   90.00
#
_symmetry.space_group_name_H-M   'P 1'
#
loop_
_entity.id
_entity.type
_entity.pdbx_description
1 polymer ?
#
loop_
_entity_poly.entity_id
_entity_poly.type
_entity_poly.pdbx_seq_one_letter_code
_entity_poly.pdbx_strand_id
1 'polypeptide(L)'
;MKKIIKLILLSPLAILFIACGKSNIPKCNDETVQEILTSIILDNRFQNLSKIEQKKLKFTYSAFITQLSDQEGKTNYCKAQVKIFGTNFKDEAWIEFTTQFTDDKKEIYVELENYKR
;
A
#
# COMPACT_ATOMS: atom_id res chain seq x y z
N MET A 1 7.71 4.27 36.86
CA MET A 1 7.17 3.07 36.18
C MET A 1 6.12 3.52 35.16
N LYS A 2 6.51 3.67 33.89
CA LYS A 2 5.60 4.09 32.81
C LYS A 2 5.02 2.83 32.16
N LYS A 3 3.72 2.59 32.34
CA LYS A 3 3.01 1.47 31.72
C LYS A 3 2.90 1.74 30.22
N ILE A 4 3.63 0.97 29.40
CA ILE A 4 3.51 0.99 27.95
C ILE A 4 2.38 0.04 27.60
N ILE A 5 1.23 0.59 27.22
CA ILE A 5 0.11 -0.19 26.68
C ILE A 5 0.52 -0.60 25.26
N LYS A 6 0.97 -1.85 25.09
CA LYS A 6 1.15 -2.48 23.79
C LYS A 6 -0.24 -2.84 23.25
N LEU A 7 -0.81 -1.98 22.42
CA LEU A 7 -2.04 -2.31 21.69
C LEU A 7 -1.67 -3.10 20.44
N ILE A 8 -1.58 -4.43 20.59
CA ILE A 8 -1.50 -5.35 19.46
C ILE A 8 -2.92 -5.50 18.91
N LEU A 9 -3.25 -4.79 17.83
CA LEU A 9 -4.48 -5.02 17.08
C LEU A 9 -4.27 -6.25 16.18
N LEU A 10 -4.59 -7.42 16.72
CA LEU A 10 -4.80 -8.65 15.96
C LEU A 10 -6.16 -8.56 15.26
N SER A 11 -6.14 -8.31 13.97
CA SER A 11 -7.27 -8.59 13.07
C SER A 11 -6.78 -9.44 11.91
N PRO A 12 -7.13 -10.73 11.84
CA PRO A 12 -6.80 -11.55 10.69
C PRO A 12 -7.96 -11.45 9.70
N LEU A 13 -7.91 -10.50 8.77
CA LEU A 13 -8.60 -10.67 7.50
C LEU A 13 -7.63 -11.40 6.57
N ALA A 14 -7.53 -12.71 6.76
CA ALA A 14 -6.72 -13.59 5.92
C ALA A 14 -7.43 -13.78 4.58
N ILE A 15 -7.20 -12.87 3.63
CA ILE A 15 -7.57 -13.08 2.24
C ILE A 15 -6.46 -13.92 1.61
N LEU A 16 -6.67 -15.24 1.58
CA LEU A 16 -5.80 -16.20 0.93
C LEU A 16 -5.91 -16.05 -0.59
N PHE A 17 -5.11 -15.15 -1.17
CA PHE A 17 -4.87 -15.18 -2.61
C PHE A 17 -3.73 -16.14 -2.91
N ILE A 18 -4.11 -17.24 -3.57
CA ILE A 18 -3.24 -18.30 -4.06
C ILE A 18 -2.35 -17.68 -5.16
N ALA A 19 -1.11 -17.33 -4.81
CA ALA A 19 -0.12 -16.86 -5.77
C ALA A 19 0.39 -18.03 -6.64
N CYS A 20 -0.38 -18.40 -7.66
CA CYS A 20 0.11 -19.22 -8.77
C CYS A 20 0.79 -18.31 -9.80
N GLY A 21 2.11 -18.11 -9.65
CA GLY A 21 2.92 -17.41 -10.64
C GLY A 21 4.40 -17.39 -10.23
N LYS A 22 5.29 -17.79 -11.15
CA LYS A 22 6.74 -18.02 -10.96
C LYS A 22 7.60 -16.81 -10.49
N SER A 23 7.01 -15.70 -10.06
CA SER A 23 7.73 -14.53 -9.55
C SER A 23 7.80 -14.57 -8.02
N ASN A 24 9.00 -14.51 -7.44
CA ASN A 24 9.19 -14.41 -5.99
C ASN A 24 9.09 -12.97 -5.45
N ILE A 25 8.61 -12.03 -6.27
CA ILE A 25 8.46 -10.60 -5.92
C ILE A 25 7.05 -10.16 -6.37
N PRO A 26 6.26 -9.46 -5.52
CA PRO A 26 4.97 -8.91 -5.91
C PRO A 26 5.14 -7.87 -7.02
N LYS A 27 4.16 -7.74 -7.90
CA LYS A 27 4.22 -6.72 -8.96
C LYS A 27 3.76 -5.38 -8.42
N CYS A 28 4.36 -4.31 -8.92
CA CYS A 28 3.98 -2.94 -8.55
C CYS A 28 2.49 -2.63 -8.77
N ASN A 29 1.85 -3.27 -9.75
CA ASN A 29 0.46 -3.02 -10.13
C ASN A 29 -0.54 -4.06 -9.61
N ASP A 30 -0.13 -4.97 -8.72
CA ASP A 30 -1.04 -5.95 -8.12
C ASP A 30 -2.16 -5.24 -7.33
N GLU A 31 -3.37 -5.77 -7.37
CA GLU A 31 -4.54 -5.19 -6.69
C GLU A 31 -4.33 -5.08 -5.18
N THR A 32 -3.79 -6.13 -4.55
CA THR A 32 -3.45 -6.14 -3.12
C THR A 32 -2.42 -5.05 -2.77
N VAL A 33 -1.46 -4.75 -3.64
CA VAL A 33 -0.52 -3.63 -3.43
C VAL A 33 -1.28 -2.29 -3.42
N GLN A 34 -2.23 -2.10 -4.31
CA GLN A 34 -3.06 -0.89 -4.36
C GLN A 34 -3.96 -0.73 -3.13
N GLU A 35 -4.49 -1.83 -2.59
CA GLU A 35 -5.26 -1.85 -1.34
C GLU A 35 -4.40 -1.45 -0.13
N ILE A 36 -3.19 -2.00 -0.04
CA ILE A 36 -2.23 -1.65 1.02
C ILE A 36 -1.82 -0.18 0.89
N LEU A 37 -1.47 0.31 -0.31
CA LEU A 37 -1.17 1.72 -0.55
C LEU A 37 -2.32 2.63 -0.13
N THR A 38 -3.56 2.24 -0.43
CA THR A 38 -4.75 3.00 -0.03
C THR A 38 -4.84 3.11 1.49
N SER A 39 -4.62 1.99 2.18
CA SER A 39 -4.63 1.94 3.64
C SER A 39 -3.54 2.82 4.23
N ILE A 40 -2.30 2.73 3.71
CA ILE A 40 -1.18 3.59 4.12
C ILE A 40 -1.53 5.07 3.94
N ILE A 41 -2.09 5.47 2.78
CA ILE A 41 -2.44 6.87 2.53
C ILE A 41 -3.59 7.34 3.44
N LEU A 42 -4.60 6.50 3.68
CA LEU A 42 -5.68 6.80 4.61
C LEU A 42 -5.15 7.02 6.03
N ASP A 43 -4.29 6.12 6.52
CA ASP A 43 -3.76 6.14 7.88
C ASP A 43 -2.74 7.26 8.11
N ASN A 44 -2.02 7.72 7.09
CA ASN A 44 -1.01 8.77 7.27
C ASN A 44 -1.54 10.16 6.92
N ARG A 45 -2.32 10.29 5.84
CA ARG A 45 -2.75 11.59 5.31
C ARG A 45 -4.17 11.96 5.72
N PHE A 46 -5.05 10.97 5.82
CA PHE A 46 -6.48 11.19 6.10
C PHE A 46 -6.91 10.65 7.47
N GLN A 47 -5.96 10.44 8.40
CA GLN A 47 -6.22 9.95 9.75
C GLN A 47 -7.19 10.82 10.55
N ASN A 48 -7.25 12.12 10.25
CA ASN A 48 -8.14 13.06 10.93
C ASN A 48 -9.58 13.02 10.42
N LEU A 49 -9.86 12.30 9.32
CA LEU A 49 -11.21 12.07 8.82
C LEU A 49 -11.86 10.90 9.56
N SER A 50 -13.18 10.97 9.76
CA SER A 50 -13.93 9.81 10.26
C SER A 50 -13.89 8.65 9.25
N LYS A 51 -14.10 7.41 9.71
CA LYS A 51 -14.19 6.24 8.82
C LYS A 51 -15.27 6.39 7.74
N ILE A 52 -16.34 7.12 8.03
CA ILE A 52 -17.42 7.39 7.07
C ILE A 52 -16.93 8.34 5.97
N GLU A 53 -16.16 9.36 6.33
CA GLU A 53 -15.55 10.29 5.37
C GLU A 53 -14.45 9.64 4.55
N GLN A 54 -13.59 8.82 5.17
CA GLN A 54 -12.57 8.05 4.47
C GLN A 54 -13.19 7.13 3.40
N LYS A 55 -14.32 6.46 3.70
CA LYS A 55 -15.05 5.62 2.73
C LYS A 55 -15.62 6.39 1.53
N LYS A 56 -15.75 7.72 1.63
CA LYS A 56 -16.19 8.56 0.51
C LYS A 56 -15.03 8.94 -0.41
N LEU A 57 -13.79 8.74 0.01
CA LEU A 57 -12.61 8.92 -0.83
C LEU A 57 -12.49 7.75 -1.81
N LYS A 58 -12.29 8.07 -3.08
CA LYS A 58 -12.01 7.10 -4.14
C LYS A 58 -10.57 7.25 -4.59
N PHE A 59 -9.83 6.15 -4.57
CA PHE A 59 -8.44 6.09 -5.01
C PHE A 59 -8.39 5.42 -6.37
N THR A 60 -7.57 5.96 -7.27
CA THR A 60 -7.30 5.36 -8.58
C THR A 60 -5.81 5.39 -8.83
N TYR A 61 -5.22 4.22 -9.01
CA TYR A 61 -3.81 4.07 -9.33
C TYR A 61 -3.63 3.81 -10.82
N SER A 62 -2.60 4.40 -11.40
CA SER A 62 -2.30 4.29 -12.82
C SER A 62 -0.82 4.57 -13.08
N ALA A 63 -0.39 4.39 -14.34
CA ALA A 63 0.98 4.70 -14.79
C ALA A 63 2.06 4.06 -13.90
N PHE A 64 1.90 2.77 -13.58
CA PHE A 64 2.87 2.01 -12.80
C PHE A 64 4.18 1.83 -13.57
N ILE A 65 5.30 2.04 -12.88
CA ILE A 65 6.67 1.91 -13.37
C ILE A 65 7.43 1.07 -12.35
N THR A 66 8.00 -0.05 -12.77
CA THR A 66 9.02 -0.77 -12.00
C THR A 66 10.37 -0.14 -12.35
N GLN A 67 10.94 0.62 -11.40
CA GLN A 67 12.21 1.31 -11.60
C GLN A 67 13.39 0.36 -11.47
N LEU A 68 13.32 -0.58 -10.52
CA LEU A 68 14.33 -1.59 -10.25
C LEU A 68 13.66 -2.84 -9.68
N SER A 69 14.15 -4.01 -10.05
CA SER A 69 13.80 -5.30 -9.44
C SER A 69 15.04 -5.93 -8.84
N ASP A 70 15.19 -5.82 -7.53
CA ASP A 70 16.26 -6.50 -6.79
C ASP A 70 15.86 -7.95 -6.53
N GLN A 71 16.52 -8.88 -7.22
CA GLN A 71 16.27 -10.32 -7.10
C GLN A 71 16.84 -10.92 -5.81
N GLU A 72 17.91 -10.32 -5.27
CA GLU A 72 18.55 -10.81 -4.05
C GLU A 72 17.73 -10.41 -2.83
N GLY A 73 17.40 -9.11 -2.72
CA GLY A 73 16.50 -8.57 -1.70
C GLY A 73 15.03 -8.93 -1.90
N LYS A 74 14.66 -9.47 -3.07
CA LYS A 74 13.28 -9.81 -3.48
C LYS A 74 12.32 -8.61 -3.38
N THR A 75 12.80 -7.46 -3.84
CA THR A 75 12.11 -6.18 -3.72
C THR A 75 11.96 -5.54 -5.09
N ASN A 76 10.75 -5.05 -5.37
CA ASN A 76 10.52 -4.13 -6.48
C ASN A 76 10.47 -2.70 -5.97
N TYR A 77 11.19 -1.81 -6.64
CA TYR A 77 11.10 -0.37 -6.46
C TYR A 77 10.16 0.18 -7.53
N CYS A 78 9.08 0.79 -7.07
CA CYS A 78 7.92 1.10 -7.86
C CYS A 78 7.61 2.59 -7.81
N LYS A 79 7.06 3.08 -8.91
CA LYS A 79 6.49 4.42 -9.01
C LYS A 79 5.12 4.33 -9.66
N ALA A 80 4.15 5.09 -9.16
CA ALA A 80 2.81 5.13 -9.76
C ALA A 80 2.18 6.50 -9.59
N GLN A 81 1.18 6.79 -10.41
CA GLN A 81 0.31 7.93 -10.21
C GLN A 81 -0.91 7.51 -9.39
N VAL A 82 -1.20 8.25 -8.31
CA VAL A 82 -2.43 8.11 -7.52
C VAL A 82 -3.31 9.34 -7.70
N LYS A 83 -4.59 9.11 -7.99
CA LYS A 83 -5.64 10.12 -8.02
C LYS A 83 -6.62 9.83 -6.90
N ILE A 84 -6.97 10.87 -6.14
CA ILE A 84 -7.87 10.79 -5.00
C ILE A 84 -9.04 11.74 -5.22
N PHE A 85 -10.27 11.21 -5.15
CA PHE A 85 -11.49 11.98 -5.33
C PHE A 85 -12.39 11.88 -4.10
N GLY A 86 -12.91 13.00 -3.63
CA GLY A 86 -13.92 13.11 -2.58
C GLY A 86 -14.94 14.19 -2.91
N THR A 87 -15.97 14.35 -2.07
CA THR A 87 -17.13 15.23 -2.34
C THR A 87 -16.77 16.67 -2.74
N ASN A 88 -15.64 17.22 -2.26
CA ASN A 88 -15.08 18.50 -2.69
C ASN A 88 -13.54 18.46 -2.72
N PHE A 89 -12.98 17.29 -2.98
CA PHE A 89 -11.55 17.06 -2.90
C PHE A 89 -11.11 16.34 -4.16
N LYS A 90 -10.08 16.87 -4.82
CA LYS A 90 -9.37 16.20 -5.89
C LYS A 90 -7.89 16.40 -5.65
N ASP A 91 -7.15 15.31 -5.67
CA ASP A 91 -5.70 15.36 -5.63
C ASP A 91 -5.10 14.33 -6.56
N GLU A 92 -3.91 14.64 -7.05
CA GLU A 92 -3.14 13.82 -7.96
C GLU A 92 -1.67 13.93 -7.59
N ALA A 93 -1.00 12.79 -7.47
CA ALA A 93 0.39 12.75 -7.06
C ALA A 93 1.11 11.55 -7.68
N TRP A 94 2.42 11.68 -7.81
CA TRP A 94 3.31 10.55 -8.03
C TRP A 94 3.77 10.00 -6.68
N ILE A 95 3.62 8.69 -6.50
CA ILE A 95 4.11 7.96 -5.34
C ILE A 95 5.28 7.07 -5.74
N GLU A 96 6.27 6.98 -4.86
CA GLU A 96 7.40 6.05 -4.95
C GLU A 96 7.27 5.10 -3.76
N PHE A 97 7.33 3.79 -4.01
CA PHE A 97 7.07 2.76 -3.02
C PHE A 97 7.82 1.46 -3.35
N THR A 98 8.00 0.59 -2.38
CA THR A 98 8.58 -0.74 -2.59
C THR A 98 7.55 -1.84 -2.34
N THR A 99 7.76 -3.00 -2.94
CA THR A 99 6.93 -4.20 -2.68
C THR A 99 7.79 -5.44 -2.52
N GLN A 100 7.50 -6.24 -1.50
CA GLN A 100 8.15 -7.52 -1.23
C GLN A 100 7.15 -8.50 -0.60
N PHE A 101 7.38 -9.80 -0.73
CA PHE A 101 6.64 -10.78 0.07
C PHE A 101 7.27 -10.89 1.46
N THR A 102 6.47 -11.29 2.46
CA THR A 102 7.01 -11.80 3.73
C THR A 102 7.82 -13.08 3.50
N ASP A 103 8.67 -13.46 4.47
CA ASP A 103 9.50 -14.66 4.36
C ASP A 103 8.69 -15.94 4.13
N ASP A 104 7.49 -16.03 4.72
CA ASP A 104 6.56 -17.15 4.54
C ASP A 104 5.68 -17.03 3.28
N LYS A 105 5.87 -15.95 2.51
CA LYS A 105 5.17 -15.61 1.27
C LYS A 105 3.64 -15.53 1.39
N LYS A 106 3.10 -15.36 2.60
CA LYS A 106 1.66 -15.26 2.82
C LYS A 106 1.14 -13.84 2.69
N GLU A 107 1.99 -12.84 2.89
CA GLU A 107 1.61 -11.44 2.91
C GLU A 107 2.51 -10.62 1.99
N ILE A 108 1.98 -9.49 1.51
CA ILE A 108 2.72 -8.50 0.76
C ILE A 108 3.03 -7.35 1.71
N TYR A 109 4.31 -6.98 1.79
CA TYR A 109 4.75 -5.77 2.46
C TYR A 109 4.94 -4.67 1.41
N VAL A 110 4.39 -3.49 1.71
CA VAL A 110 4.51 -2.29 0.88
C VAL A 110 5.00 -1.16 1.76
N GLU A 111 6.06 -0.48 1.33
CA GLU A 111 6.57 0.71 1.99
C GLU A 111 6.40 1.92 1.07
N LEU A 112 5.68 2.93 1.52
CA LEU A 112 5.54 4.19 0.79
C LEU A 112 6.73 5.11 1.13
N GLU A 113 7.63 5.30 0.17
CA GLU A 113 8.86 6.08 0.35
C GLU A 113 8.63 7.57 0.10
N ASN A 114 7.81 7.91 -0.90
CA ASN A 114 7.59 9.30 -1.27
C ASN A 114 6.18 9.58 -1.82
N TYR A 115 5.72 10.81 -1.61
CA TYR A 115 4.46 11.33 -2.11
C TYR A 115 4.69 12.73 -2.70
N LYS A 116 4.84 12.83 -4.02
CA LYS A 116 5.18 14.06 -4.76
C LYS A 116 3.96 14.58 -5.51
N ARG A 117 3.51 15.79 -5.18
CA ARG A 117 2.45 16.52 -5.89
C ARG A 117 3.01 17.31 -7.06
#